data_AF-A0AA39LKV5-F1
#
_entry.id   AF-A0AA39LKV5-F1
#
_cell.length_a   1.000
_cell.length_b   1.000
_cell.length_c   1.000
_cell.angle_alpha   90.00
_cell.angle_beta   90.00
_cell.angle_gamma   90.00
#
_symmetry.space_group_name_H-M   'P 1'
#
loop_
_entity.id
_entity.type
_entity.pdbx_description
1 polymer ?
#
loop_
_entity_poly.entity_id
_entity_poly.type
_entity_poly.pdbx_seq_one_letter_code
_entity_poly.pdbx_strand_id
1 'polypeptide(L)'
;MFTNNEIVYHIIIAFGLAARKSSSLCQVFIFAYRYLTIAFPERTSKINRKWVFAFCACLHVVYISAFFAAYANVIGFYDEYPFGGKPPKKKEIMCSNSNVWLRDTWNIFFTAFTFTSAGVIVGFSLLLVHHFHKMVHLYNEQTLKMHRKFLRYLIIITAIPVTCGLLPHSISALNDVFLPHYALEIVMGTYIMIYIDSTLFFVVCIFAFAPYRQAVARMRFVITALPILCAIWPQVVGGIQNALFPHIMTRMNSSLGQVFIFPYRYLTIAFPERTSKINRKWVFAFCACLHVMYIIAFFAAYANVIGFYDEYPFGGKPPKKKEIMCSNSNVWLRDTWNIFFTAFTFTSAGVIVGFSLLLVHHFHKMVHLYNEQTLKMHRKFLRYLIVITAVPVACGLLPHAISALNNMFFPRYALEIVIGTIVMIYIDSTLFFVVCIFAFAPYRQAVARMRCAAFAKSNVISVPSISVSL
;
A
#
# COMPACT_ATOMS: atom_id res chain seq x y z
N MET A 1 -9.38 -1.45 20.86
CA MET A 1 -9.53 -0.24 20.02
C MET A 1 -8.19 0.49 19.93
N PHE A 2 -7.80 0.94 18.73
CA PHE A 2 -6.54 1.67 18.45
C PHE A 2 -6.31 2.91 19.32
N THR A 3 -7.41 3.53 19.71
CA THR A 3 -7.48 4.75 20.50
C THR A 3 -8.78 4.69 21.28
N ASN A 4 -8.77 5.19 22.50
CA ASN A 4 -9.98 5.27 23.32
C ASN A 4 -10.70 6.63 23.14
N ASN A 5 -10.10 7.53 22.34
CA ASN A 5 -10.77 8.68 21.75
C ASN A 5 -11.60 8.17 20.56
N GLU A 6 -12.92 8.11 20.76
CA GLU A 6 -13.87 7.59 19.78
C GLU A 6 -13.81 8.34 18.46
N ILE A 7 -13.63 9.66 18.49
CA ILE A 7 -13.53 10.48 17.27
C ILE A 7 -12.34 10.02 16.43
N VAL A 8 -11.18 9.85 17.05
CA VAL A 8 -9.97 9.39 16.34
C VAL A 8 -10.16 7.98 15.80
N TYR A 9 -10.80 7.10 16.58
CA TYR A 9 -11.12 5.75 16.13
C TYR A 9 -12.03 5.77 14.90
N HIS A 10 -13.08 6.59 14.92
CA HIS A 10 -13.98 6.78 13.79
C HIS A 10 -13.28 7.37 12.58
N ILE A 11 -12.36 8.31 12.75
CA ILE A 11 -11.55 8.88 11.66
C ILE A 11 -10.71 7.78 11.01
N ILE A 12 -9.96 6.99 11.80
CA ILE A 12 -9.11 5.91 11.27
C ILE A 12 -9.95 4.90 10.47
N ILE A 13 -11.09 4.49 11.02
CA ILE A 13 -12.01 3.58 10.33
C ILE A 13 -12.57 4.21 9.06
N ALA A 14 -13.04 5.46 9.12
CA ALA A 14 -13.61 6.16 7.97
C ALA A 14 -12.59 6.22 6.83
N PHE A 15 -11.35 6.64 7.09
CA PHE A 15 -10.31 6.72 6.08
C PHE A 15 -9.89 5.34 5.56
N GLY A 16 -9.79 4.33 6.42
CA GLY A 16 -9.48 2.95 6.02
C GLY A 16 -10.55 2.39 5.08
N LEU A 17 -11.83 2.52 5.45
CA LEU A 17 -12.97 2.10 4.63
C LEU A 17 -13.08 2.92 3.33
N ALA A 18 -12.91 4.24 3.39
CA ALA A 18 -12.93 5.10 2.21
C ALA A 18 -11.83 4.73 1.22
N ALA A 19 -10.59 4.55 1.69
CA ALA A 19 -9.46 4.12 0.87
C ALA A 19 -9.74 2.75 0.23
N ARG A 20 -10.31 1.82 1.01
CA ARG A 20 -10.67 0.49 0.53
C ARG A 20 -11.71 0.55 -0.58
N LYS A 21 -12.81 1.27 -0.35
CA LYS A 21 -13.91 1.39 -1.30
C LYS A 21 -13.50 2.14 -2.56
N SER A 22 -12.68 3.17 -2.42
CA SER A 22 -12.02 3.85 -3.53
C SER A 22 -11.18 2.87 -4.37
N SER A 23 -10.40 1.99 -3.74
CA SER A 23 -9.66 0.94 -4.45
C SER A 23 -10.58 -0.02 -5.23
N SER A 24 -11.68 -0.48 -4.62
CA SER A 24 -12.67 -1.34 -5.29
C SER A 24 -13.32 -0.65 -6.50
N LEU A 25 -13.69 0.63 -6.35
CA LEU A 25 -14.23 1.43 -7.45
C LEU A 25 -13.22 1.53 -8.60
N CYS A 26 -11.95 1.80 -8.30
CA CYS A 26 -10.88 1.84 -9.29
C CYS A 26 -10.75 0.51 -10.04
N GLN A 27 -10.83 -0.63 -9.34
CA GLN A 27 -10.79 -1.95 -9.96
C GLN A 27 -11.97 -2.18 -10.92
N VAL A 28 -13.19 -1.83 -10.52
CA VAL A 28 -14.39 -1.89 -11.39
C VAL A 28 -14.15 -1.14 -12.69
N PHE A 29 -13.65 0.10 -12.62
CA PHE A 29 -13.33 0.89 -13.81
C PHE A 29 -12.21 0.28 -14.65
N ILE A 30 -11.15 -0.21 -14.02
CA ILE A 30 -10.03 -0.83 -14.73
C ILE A 30 -10.51 -2.05 -15.54
N PHE A 31 -11.37 -2.90 -14.99
CA PHE A 31 -11.88 -4.08 -15.69
C PHE A 31 -12.86 -3.74 -16.80
N ALA A 32 -13.82 -2.84 -16.53
CA ALA A 32 -14.74 -2.34 -17.55
C ALA A 32 -13.98 -1.68 -18.71
N TYR A 33 -13.03 -0.82 -18.39
CA TYR A 33 -12.18 -0.14 -19.36
C TYR A 33 -11.34 -1.13 -20.18
N ARG A 34 -10.70 -2.12 -19.55
CA ARG A 34 -9.95 -3.17 -20.25
C ARG A 34 -10.82 -3.90 -21.25
N TYR A 35 -12.01 -4.33 -20.84
CA TYR A 35 -12.96 -4.98 -21.75
C TYR A 35 -13.33 -4.07 -22.92
N LEU A 36 -13.74 -2.83 -22.66
CA LEU A 36 -14.11 -1.88 -23.70
C LEU A 36 -12.97 -1.64 -24.69
N THR A 37 -11.73 -1.53 -24.20
CA THR A 37 -10.57 -1.27 -25.06
C THR A 37 -10.19 -2.44 -25.95
N ILE A 38 -10.46 -3.67 -25.51
CA ILE A 38 -10.15 -4.89 -26.26
C ILE A 38 -11.28 -5.24 -27.21
N ALA A 39 -12.53 -5.18 -26.74
CA ALA A 39 -13.70 -5.55 -27.54
C ALA A 39 -14.15 -4.45 -28.51
N PHE A 40 -13.91 -3.17 -28.18
CA PHE A 40 -14.37 -2.02 -28.98
C PHE A 40 -13.27 -0.95 -29.17
N PRO A 41 -12.09 -1.33 -29.71
CA PRO A 41 -10.94 -0.43 -29.84
C PRO A 41 -11.24 0.82 -30.67
N GLU A 42 -12.12 0.74 -31.67
CA GLU A 42 -12.54 1.90 -32.45
C GLU A 42 -13.31 2.94 -31.63
N ARG A 43 -14.22 2.48 -30.76
CA ARG A 43 -15.01 3.36 -29.91
C ARG A 43 -14.15 3.97 -28.81
N THR A 44 -13.27 3.18 -28.18
CA THR A 44 -12.38 3.69 -27.12
C THR A 44 -11.29 4.63 -27.66
N SER A 45 -10.81 4.43 -28.89
CA SER A 45 -9.83 5.33 -29.52
C SER A 45 -10.34 6.77 -29.70
N LYS A 46 -11.66 6.95 -29.86
CA LYS A 46 -12.31 8.27 -29.99
C LYS A 46 -12.49 8.99 -28.66
N ILE A 47 -12.39 8.29 -27.53
CA ILE A 47 -12.59 8.88 -26.21
C ILE A 47 -11.33 9.67 -25.83
N ASN A 48 -11.49 10.96 -25.58
CA ASN A 48 -10.39 11.80 -25.15
C ASN A 48 -9.94 11.42 -23.72
N ARG A 49 -8.67 11.04 -23.58
CA ARG A 49 -8.06 10.60 -22.32
C ARG A 49 -8.19 11.60 -21.17
N LYS A 50 -8.11 12.90 -21.46
CA LYS A 50 -8.25 13.94 -20.43
C LYS A 50 -9.64 13.86 -19.78
N TRP A 51 -10.66 13.59 -20.59
CA TRP A 51 -12.03 13.39 -20.09
C TRP A 51 -12.18 12.09 -19.29
N VAL A 52 -11.52 10.99 -19.68
CA VAL A 52 -11.52 9.77 -18.86
C VAL A 52 -10.87 10.02 -17.50
N PHE A 53 -9.72 10.68 -17.46
CA PHE A 53 -9.06 11.03 -16.19
C PHE A 53 -9.91 11.97 -15.34
N ALA A 54 -10.48 13.03 -15.94
CA ALA A 54 -11.36 13.97 -15.25
C ALA A 54 -12.61 13.27 -14.72
N PHE A 55 -13.22 12.39 -15.50
CA PHE A 55 -14.37 11.58 -15.09
C PHE A 55 -14.03 10.68 -13.91
N CYS A 56 -12.93 9.92 -13.98
CA CYS A 56 -12.51 9.07 -12.88
C CYS A 56 -12.22 9.90 -11.62
N ALA A 57 -11.48 11.01 -11.75
CA ALA A 57 -11.17 11.87 -10.61
C ALA A 57 -12.45 12.46 -9.96
N CYS A 58 -13.35 12.99 -10.79
CA CYS A 58 -14.64 13.51 -10.33
C CYS A 58 -15.46 12.43 -9.61
N LEU A 59 -15.55 11.24 -10.21
CA LEU A 59 -16.29 10.13 -9.61
C LEU A 59 -15.68 9.67 -8.28
N HIS A 60 -14.35 9.62 -8.17
CA HIS A 60 -13.69 9.31 -6.90
C HIS A 60 -13.99 10.37 -5.83
N VAL A 61 -13.93 11.65 -6.18
CA VAL A 61 -14.28 12.75 -5.25
C VAL A 61 -15.73 12.63 -4.81
N VAL A 62 -16.68 12.51 -5.75
CA VAL A 62 -18.11 12.36 -5.45
C VAL A 62 -18.36 11.14 -4.56
N TYR A 63 -17.76 10.00 -4.90
CA TYR A 63 -17.93 8.76 -4.14
C TYR A 63 -17.35 8.86 -2.72
N ILE A 64 -16.13 9.40 -2.57
CA ILE A 64 -15.49 9.56 -1.25
C ILE A 64 -16.28 10.57 -0.40
N SER A 65 -16.71 11.69 -0.98
CA SER A 65 -17.54 12.67 -0.29
C SER A 65 -18.88 12.07 0.17
N ALA A 66 -19.57 11.32 -0.71
CA ALA A 66 -20.80 10.63 -0.36
C ALA A 66 -20.57 9.58 0.73
N PHE A 67 -19.45 8.84 0.67
CA PHE A 67 -19.07 7.89 1.71
C PHE A 67 -18.88 8.58 3.07
N PHE A 68 -18.12 9.67 3.14
CA PHE A 68 -17.90 10.38 4.40
C PHE A 68 -19.18 11.01 4.94
N ALA A 69 -20.00 11.61 4.07
CA ALA A 69 -21.30 12.17 4.46
C ALA A 69 -22.20 11.09 5.07
N ALA A 70 -22.30 9.93 4.41
CA ALA A 70 -23.15 8.88 4.90
C ALA A 70 -22.56 8.14 6.12
N TYR A 71 -21.23 7.98 6.20
CA TYR A 71 -20.56 7.47 7.40
C TYR A 71 -20.79 8.39 8.60
N ALA A 72 -20.76 9.72 8.42
CA ALA A 72 -21.06 10.69 9.47
C ALA A 72 -22.50 10.56 10.03
N ASN A 73 -23.44 10.01 9.25
CA ASN A 73 -24.79 9.71 9.73
C ASN A 73 -24.87 8.35 10.48
N VAL A 74 -23.89 7.47 10.29
CA VAL A 74 -23.87 6.09 10.82
C VAL A 74 -22.90 5.93 11.99
N ILE A 75 -22.03 6.91 12.25
CA ILE A 75 -21.28 6.94 13.51
C ILE A 75 -22.25 7.16 14.67
N GLY A 76 -22.01 6.46 15.77
CA GLY A 76 -22.68 6.69 17.05
C GLY A 76 -21.62 6.64 18.14
N PHE A 77 -21.75 7.51 19.13
CA PHE A 77 -20.82 7.57 20.24
C PHE A 77 -21.26 6.62 21.36
N TYR A 78 -20.29 6.11 22.13
CA TYR A 78 -20.56 5.16 23.22
C TYR A 78 -21.60 5.70 24.21
N ASP A 79 -21.55 7.00 24.51
CA ASP A 79 -22.44 7.64 25.48
C ASP A 79 -23.89 7.80 24.95
N GLU A 80 -24.13 7.56 23.65
CA GLU A 80 -25.46 7.64 22.99
C GLU A 80 -26.19 6.28 22.96
N TYR A 81 -25.55 5.21 23.43
CA TYR A 81 -26.16 3.89 23.43
C TYR A 81 -27.17 3.71 24.58
N PRO A 82 -28.41 3.28 24.31
CA PRO A 82 -29.41 3.04 25.34
C PRO A 82 -29.16 1.67 26.01
N PHE A 83 -28.19 1.61 26.91
CA PHE A 83 -27.92 0.40 27.68
C PHE A 83 -29.04 0.15 28.70
N GLY A 84 -29.76 -0.96 28.57
CA GLY A 84 -30.80 -1.38 29.53
C GLY A 84 -30.27 -1.89 30.88
N GLY A 85 -29.00 -1.60 31.23
CA GLY A 85 -28.33 -2.12 32.42
C GLY A 85 -26.93 -1.53 32.59
N LYS A 86 -26.07 -2.20 33.37
CA LYS A 86 -24.67 -1.77 33.53
C LYS A 86 -23.97 -1.84 32.16
N PRO A 87 -23.50 -0.70 31.61
CA PRO A 87 -22.97 -0.70 30.26
C PRO A 87 -21.71 -1.57 30.18
N PRO A 88 -21.47 -2.27 29.05
CA PRO A 88 -20.27 -3.07 28.85
C PRO A 88 -19.01 -2.21 28.96
N LYS A 89 -17.82 -2.79 29.12
CA LYS A 89 -16.63 -1.93 29.16
C LYS A 89 -16.48 -1.29 27.78
N LYS A 90 -16.24 0.03 27.73
CA LYS A 90 -16.04 0.81 26.48
C LYS A 90 -15.16 0.14 25.41
N LYS A 91 -14.15 -0.62 25.83
CA LYS A 91 -13.21 -1.35 24.96
C LYS A 91 -13.81 -2.56 24.23
N GLU A 92 -14.97 -3.05 24.67
CA GLU A 92 -15.65 -4.25 24.16
C GLU A 92 -16.70 -3.91 23.10
N ILE A 93 -17.01 -2.64 22.88
CA ILE A 93 -18.07 -2.22 21.96
C ILE A 93 -17.46 -1.52 20.76
N MET A 94 -17.80 -1.97 19.56
CA MET A 94 -17.50 -1.24 18.33
C MET A 94 -18.54 -0.13 18.16
N CYS A 95 -18.11 1.13 18.30
CA CYS A 95 -19.00 2.28 18.23
C CYS A 95 -19.63 2.38 16.83
N SER A 96 -20.95 2.30 16.75
CA SER A 96 -21.79 2.37 15.57
C SER A 96 -23.10 3.06 15.96
N ASN A 97 -23.93 3.49 15.02
CA ASN A 97 -25.22 4.10 15.37
C ASN A 97 -26.06 3.11 16.20
N SER A 98 -26.65 3.58 17.30
CA SER A 98 -27.56 2.79 18.14
C SER A 98 -28.86 2.43 17.43
N ASN A 99 -29.22 3.18 16.38
CA ASN A 99 -30.28 2.83 15.44
C ASN A 99 -29.87 1.62 14.59
N VAL A 100 -30.33 0.45 15.02
CA VAL A 100 -30.13 -0.86 14.38
C VAL A 100 -30.50 -0.81 12.89
N TRP A 101 -31.62 -0.19 12.53
CA TRP A 101 -32.07 -0.13 11.14
C TRP A 101 -31.11 0.63 10.24
N LEU A 102 -30.60 1.78 10.71
CA LEU A 102 -29.66 2.60 9.94
C LEU A 102 -28.32 1.87 9.76
N ARG A 103 -27.79 1.26 10.83
CA ARG A 103 -26.57 0.46 10.80
C ARG A 103 -26.70 -0.73 9.85
N ASP A 104 -27.79 -1.48 9.95
CA ASP A 104 -27.98 -2.69 9.15
C ASP A 104 -28.21 -2.32 7.67
N THR A 105 -28.96 -1.23 7.40
CA THR A 105 -29.12 -0.68 6.04
C THR A 105 -27.78 -0.26 5.44
N TRP A 106 -26.92 0.38 6.23
CA TRP A 106 -25.56 0.74 5.83
C TRP A 106 -24.73 -0.50 5.48
N ASN A 107 -24.71 -1.50 6.36
CA ASN A 107 -24.00 -2.75 6.14
C ASN A 107 -24.51 -3.51 4.90
N ILE A 108 -25.83 -3.56 4.70
CA ILE A 108 -26.46 -4.14 3.51
C ILE A 108 -26.03 -3.37 2.25
N PHE A 109 -26.05 -2.04 2.28
CA PHE A 109 -25.61 -1.22 1.14
C PHE A 109 -24.14 -1.48 0.78
N PHE A 110 -23.23 -1.54 1.76
CA PHE A 110 -21.82 -1.85 1.49
C PHE A 110 -21.60 -3.27 1.00
N THR A 111 -22.38 -4.22 1.53
CA THR A 111 -22.37 -5.61 1.09
C THR A 111 -22.82 -5.71 -0.37
N ALA A 112 -23.96 -5.10 -0.69
CA ALA A 112 -24.48 -5.01 -2.06
C ALA A 112 -23.46 -4.36 -3.00
N PHE A 113 -22.88 -3.21 -2.62
CA PHE A 113 -21.84 -2.55 -3.42
C PHE A 113 -20.62 -3.45 -3.66
N THR A 114 -20.21 -4.23 -2.65
CA THR A 114 -19.06 -5.14 -2.75
C THR A 114 -19.37 -6.32 -3.68
N PHE A 115 -20.55 -6.91 -3.57
CA PHE A 115 -21.03 -7.95 -4.49
C PHE A 115 -21.20 -7.44 -5.91
N THR A 116 -21.80 -6.26 -6.09
CA THR A 116 -21.92 -5.62 -7.42
C THR A 116 -20.53 -5.36 -7.99
N SER A 117 -19.58 -4.84 -7.21
CA SER A 117 -18.21 -4.61 -7.66
C SER A 117 -17.53 -5.92 -8.08
N ALA A 118 -17.66 -6.97 -7.28
CA ALA A 118 -17.12 -8.30 -7.60
C ALA A 118 -17.78 -8.88 -8.86
N GLY A 119 -19.10 -8.80 -8.97
CA GLY A 119 -19.88 -9.25 -10.13
C GLY A 119 -19.49 -8.51 -11.41
N VAL A 120 -19.26 -7.20 -11.34
CA VAL A 120 -18.79 -6.40 -12.47
C VAL A 120 -17.37 -6.80 -12.87
N ILE A 121 -16.46 -6.95 -11.90
CA ILE A 121 -15.07 -7.38 -12.15
C ILE A 121 -15.02 -8.78 -12.78
N VAL A 122 -15.76 -9.75 -12.23
CA VAL A 122 -15.86 -11.11 -12.74
C VAL A 122 -16.55 -11.14 -14.10
N GLY A 123 -17.69 -10.45 -14.23
CA GLY A 123 -18.46 -10.35 -15.47
C GLY A 123 -17.64 -9.80 -16.63
N PHE A 124 -16.96 -8.66 -16.45
CA PHE A 124 -16.08 -8.13 -17.49
C PHE A 124 -14.86 -9.02 -17.77
N SER A 125 -14.36 -9.74 -16.76
CA SER A 125 -13.28 -10.73 -16.96
C SER A 125 -13.75 -11.92 -17.79
N LEU A 126 -14.95 -12.45 -17.52
CA LEU A 126 -15.56 -13.54 -18.30
C LEU A 126 -15.91 -13.10 -19.72
N LEU A 127 -16.45 -11.88 -19.89
CA LEU A 127 -16.70 -11.29 -21.20
C LEU A 127 -15.40 -11.14 -22.00
N LEU A 128 -14.29 -10.80 -21.33
CA LEU A 128 -12.99 -10.72 -21.98
C LEU A 128 -12.49 -12.11 -22.41
N VAL A 129 -12.61 -13.13 -21.54
CA VAL A 129 -12.29 -14.53 -21.86
C VAL A 129 -13.10 -15.00 -23.07
N HIS A 130 -14.42 -14.77 -23.05
CA HIS A 130 -15.33 -15.14 -24.12
C HIS A 130 -14.97 -14.44 -25.43
N HIS A 131 -14.68 -13.14 -25.38
CA HIS A 131 -14.25 -12.38 -26.54
C HIS A 131 -12.94 -12.93 -27.14
N PHE A 132 -11.95 -13.25 -26.31
CA PHE A 132 -10.71 -13.88 -26.78
C PHE A 132 -10.94 -15.27 -27.39
N HIS A 133 -11.86 -16.06 -26.85
CA HIS A 133 -12.23 -17.34 -27.41
C HIS A 133 -12.87 -17.18 -28.80
N LYS A 134 -13.76 -16.19 -28.97
CA LYS A 134 -14.39 -15.89 -30.26
C LYS A 134 -13.36 -15.46 -31.31
N MET A 135 -12.34 -14.68 -30.90
CA MET A 135 -11.30 -14.15 -31.79
C MET A 135 -10.16 -15.15 -32.08
N VAL A 136 -10.21 -16.37 -31.51
CA VAL A 136 -9.10 -17.35 -31.56
C VAL A 136 -8.67 -17.69 -32.99
N HIS A 137 -9.63 -17.77 -33.92
CA HIS A 137 -9.43 -18.17 -35.31
C HIS A 137 -8.80 -17.06 -36.18
N LEU A 138 -8.79 -15.81 -35.69
CA LEU A 138 -8.24 -14.66 -36.41
C LEU A 138 -6.76 -14.43 -36.10
N TYR A 139 -6.20 -15.13 -35.11
CA TYR A 139 -4.83 -14.95 -34.66
C TYR A 139 -3.93 -16.06 -35.16
N ASN A 140 -2.72 -15.70 -35.60
CA ASN A 140 -1.66 -16.68 -35.79
C ASN A 140 -1.28 -17.35 -34.45
N GLU A 141 -0.66 -18.51 -34.53
CA GLU A 141 -0.37 -19.35 -33.36
C GLU A 141 0.49 -18.64 -32.30
N GLN A 142 1.48 -17.84 -32.73
CA GLN A 142 2.34 -17.08 -31.83
C GLN A 142 1.56 -16.01 -31.05
N THR A 143 0.70 -15.27 -31.74
CA THR A 143 -0.17 -14.24 -31.16
C THR A 143 -1.19 -14.87 -30.22
N LEU A 144 -1.75 -16.02 -30.60
CA LEU A 144 -2.67 -16.78 -29.76
C LEU A 144 -1.99 -17.26 -28.47
N LYS A 145 -0.76 -17.75 -28.54
CA LYS A 145 0.02 -18.16 -27.37
C LYS A 145 0.28 -17.00 -26.41
N MET A 146 0.57 -15.81 -26.94
CA MET A 146 0.71 -14.59 -26.13
C MET A 146 -0.61 -14.18 -25.47
N HIS A 147 -1.72 -14.22 -26.21
CA HIS A 147 -3.05 -13.89 -25.67
C HIS A 147 -3.51 -14.87 -24.58
N ARG A 148 -3.33 -16.18 -24.78
CA ARG A 148 -3.63 -17.20 -23.75
C ARG A 148 -2.82 -16.95 -22.47
N LYS A 149 -1.54 -16.58 -22.61
CA LYS A 149 -0.68 -16.25 -21.48
C LYS A 149 -1.14 -14.97 -20.76
N PHE A 150 -1.49 -13.93 -21.52
CA PHE A 150 -2.03 -12.68 -20.98
C PHE A 150 -3.35 -12.91 -20.24
N LEU A 151 -4.25 -13.72 -20.81
CA LEU A 151 -5.54 -14.06 -20.21
C LEU A 151 -5.39 -14.79 -18.87
N ARG A 152 -4.47 -15.75 -18.79
CA ARG A 152 -4.14 -16.42 -17.52
C ARG A 152 -3.67 -15.42 -16.47
N TYR A 153 -2.77 -14.50 -16.82
CA TYR A 153 -2.33 -13.47 -15.87
C TYR A 153 -3.44 -12.53 -15.45
N LEU A 154 -4.32 -12.16 -16.37
CA LEU A 154 -5.47 -11.36 -16.04
C LEU A 154 -6.39 -12.07 -15.05
N ILE A 155 -6.71 -13.35 -15.28
CA ILE A 155 -7.52 -14.15 -14.35
C ILE A 155 -6.89 -14.19 -12.96
N ILE A 156 -5.58 -14.47 -12.87
CA ILE A 156 -4.87 -14.52 -11.58
C ILE A 156 -4.92 -13.15 -10.87
N ILE A 157 -4.67 -12.06 -11.60
CA ILE A 157 -4.67 -10.70 -11.05
C ILE A 157 -6.08 -10.25 -10.64
N THR A 158 -7.12 -10.79 -11.28
CA THR A 158 -8.53 -10.56 -10.94
C THR A 158 -8.93 -11.35 -9.69
N ALA A 159 -8.45 -12.59 -9.59
CA ALA A 159 -8.80 -13.48 -8.49
C ALA A 159 -8.38 -12.87 -7.13
N ILE A 160 -7.18 -12.30 -7.02
CA ILE A 160 -6.65 -11.76 -5.75
C ILE A 160 -7.54 -10.70 -5.11
N PRO A 161 -7.88 -9.57 -5.77
CA PRO A 161 -8.74 -8.58 -5.14
C PRO A 161 -10.15 -9.10 -4.85
N VAL A 162 -10.63 -10.08 -5.62
CA VAL A 162 -11.93 -10.73 -5.35
C VAL A 162 -11.82 -11.63 -4.10
N THR A 163 -10.84 -12.53 -4.02
CA THR A 163 -10.73 -13.55 -2.96
C THR A 163 -10.12 -13.02 -1.67
N CYS A 164 -9.10 -12.15 -1.75
CA CYS A 164 -8.44 -11.57 -0.59
C CYS A 164 -9.05 -10.23 -0.19
N GLY A 165 -9.86 -9.62 -1.06
CA GLY A 165 -10.33 -8.26 -0.87
C GLY A 165 -11.85 -8.12 -0.73
N LEU A 166 -12.61 -8.42 -1.78
CA LEU A 166 -14.06 -8.21 -1.83
C LEU A 166 -14.82 -9.30 -1.07
N LEU A 167 -14.41 -10.56 -1.20
CA LEU A 167 -15.04 -11.69 -0.52
C LEU A 167 -14.89 -11.60 1.01
N PRO A 168 -13.70 -11.37 1.60
CA PRO A 168 -13.57 -11.25 3.05
C PRO A 168 -14.37 -10.07 3.59
N HIS A 169 -14.41 -8.96 2.85
CA HIS A 169 -15.23 -7.82 3.25
C HIS A 169 -16.73 -8.16 3.26
N SER A 170 -17.20 -8.89 2.26
CA SER A 170 -18.61 -9.32 2.20
C SER A 170 -18.94 -10.28 3.34
N ILE A 171 -18.05 -11.22 3.66
CA ILE A 171 -18.20 -12.13 4.81
C ILE A 171 -18.25 -11.34 6.12
N SER A 172 -17.36 -10.37 6.31
CA SER A 172 -17.36 -9.49 7.49
C SER A 172 -18.70 -8.77 7.64
N ALA A 173 -19.19 -8.14 6.57
CA ALA A 173 -20.41 -7.34 6.63
C ALA A 173 -21.68 -8.21 6.80
N LEU A 174 -21.71 -9.42 6.24
CA LEU A 174 -22.80 -10.37 6.47
C LEU A 174 -22.80 -10.93 7.90
N ASN A 175 -21.63 -11.22 8.46
CA ASN A 175 -21.54 -11.73 9.83
C ASN A 175 -21.98 -10.69 10.87
N ASP A 176 -21.69 -9.42 10.64
CA ASP A 176 -22.19 -8.33 11.50
C ASP A 176 -23.73 -8.29 11.54
N VAL A 177 -24.41 -8.74 10.48
CA VAL A 177 -25.87 -8.78 10.37
C VAL A 177 -26.45 -10.11 10.88
N PHE A 178 -25.87 -11.24 10.51
CA PHE A 178 -26.47 -12.56 10.71
C PHE A 178 -25.87 -13.37 11.86
N LEU A 179 -24.61 -13.13 12.25
CA LEU A 179 -23.86 -13.95 13.21
C LEU A 179 -23.07 -13.10 14.22
N PRO A 180 -23.75 -12.27 15.04
CA PRO A 180 -23.09 -11.32 15.93
C PRO A 180 -22.19 -12.00 16.99
N HIS A 181 -22.45 -13.27 17.33
CA HIS A 181 -21.68 -14.01 18.33
C HIS A 181 -20.24 -14.35 17.92
N TYR A 182 -19.95 -14.43 16.61
CA TYR A 182 -18.60 -14.71 16.07
C TYR A 182 -18.06 -13.53 15.25
N ALA A 183 -18.74 -12.38 15.29
CA ALA A 183 -18.43 -11.25 14.45
C ALA A 183 -16.99 -10.79 14.66
N LEU A 184 -16.51 -10.71 15.91
CA LEU A 184 -15.17 -10.19 16.20
C LEU A 184 -14.06 -11.04 15.58
N GLU A 185 -14.07 -12.36 15.78
CA GLU A 185 -13.05 -13.27 15.28
C GLU A 185 -13.04 -13.30 13.75
N ILE A 186 -14.23 -13.34 13.14
CA ILE A 186 -14.35 -13.38 11.67
C ILE A 186 -14.00 -12.03 11.06
N VAL A 187 -14.41 -10.92 11.67
CA VAL A 187 -14.00 -9.56 11.30
C VAL A 187 -12.47 -9.48 11.35
N MET A 188 -11.82 -9.93 12.42
CA MET A 188 -10.35 -9.91 12.49
C MET A 188 -9.70 -10.71 11.36
N GLY A 189 -10.13 -11.94 11.10
CA GLY A 189 -9.60 -12.77 10.02
C GLY A 189 -9.82 -12.16 8.63
N THR A 190 -10.98 -11.56 8.39
CA THR A 190 -11.31 -10.93 7.10
C THR A 190 -10.57 -9.61 6.88
N TYR A 191 -10.38 -8.79 7.91
CA TYR A 191 -9.56 -7.58 7.83
C TYR A 191 -8.10 -7.91 7.52
N ILE A 192 -7.53 -8.96 8.13
CA ILE A 192 -6.19 -9.44 7.80
C ILE A 192 -6.07 -9.74 6.29
N MET A 193 -7.04 -10.49 5.74
CA MET A 193 -7.06 -10.81 4.31
C MET A 193 -7.14 -9.54 3.44
N ILE A 194 -7.97 -8.57 3.85
CA ILE A 194 -8.10 -7.28 3.16
C ILE A 194 -6.78 -6.49 3.17
N TYR A 195 -6.04 -6.51 4.28
CA TYR A 195 -4.77 -5.77 4.37
C TYR A 195 -3.67 -6.39 3.52
N ILE A 196 -3.65 -7.72 3.34
CA ILE A 196 -2.65 -8.38 2.50
C ILE A 196 -2.97 -8.31 1.00
N ASP A 197 -4.20 -7.95 0.59
CA ASP A 197 -4.65 -7.93 -0.81
C ASP A 197 -3.67 -7.17 -1.71
N SER A 198 -3.23 -6.00 -1.26
CA SER A 198 -2.48 -5.07 -2.13
C SER A 198 -1.03 -5.52 -2.27
N THR A 199 -0.50 -6.13 -1.21
CA THR A 199 0.81 -6.78 -1.22
C THR A 199 0.80 -8.02 -2.12
N LEU A 200 -0.20 -8.90 -1.98
CA LEU A 200 -0.36 -10.09 -2.82
C LEU A 200 -0.54 -9.70 -4.30
N PHE A 201 -1.37 -8.71 -4.56
CA PHE A 201 -1.60 -8.17 -5.91
C PHE A 201 -0.30 -7.68 -6.54
N PHE A 202 0.51 -6.95 -5.78
CA PHE A 202 1.79 -6.44 -6.25
C PHE A 202 2.79 -7.57 -6.52
N VAL A 203 2.93 -8.52 -5.61
CA VAL A 203 3.78 -9.71 -5.77
C VAL A 203 3.39 -10.47 -7.03
N VAL A 204 2.11 -10.74 -7.23
CA VAL A 204 1.63 -11.42 -8.44
C VAL A 204 1.87 -10.60 -9.69
N CYS A 205 1.67 -9.28 -9.68
CA CYS A 205 1.98 -8.44 -10.83
C CYS A 205 3.47 -8.54 -11.23
N ILE A 206 4.38 -8.57 -10.25
CA ILE A 206 5.82 -8.76 -10.49
C ILE A 206 6.07 -10.10 -11.18
N PHE A 207 5.51 -11.19 -10.65
CA PHE A 207 5.75 -12.53 -11.21
C PHE A 207 5.08 -12.75 -12.56
N ALA A 208 3.87 -12.22 -12.74
CA ALA A 208 3.06 -12.37 -13.95
C ALA A 208 3.68 -11.63 -15.15
N PHE A 209 4.03 -10.35 -14.98
CA PHE A 209 4.45 -9.53 -16.12
C PHE A 209 5.96 -9.51 -16.30
N ALA A 210 6.44 -10.01 -17.44
CA ALA A 210 7.86 -10.00 -17.77
C ALA A 210 8.50 -8.60 -17.67
N PRO A 211 7.87 -7.48 -18.07
CA PRO A 211 8.45 -6.15 -17.86
C PRO A 211 8.63 -5.81 -16.38
N TYR A 212 7.70 -6.18 -15.50
CA TYR A 212 7.86 -5.98 -14.05
C TYR A 212 8.86 -6.96 -13.46
N ARG A 213 8.85 -8.24 -13.86
CA ARG A 213 9.89 -9.19 -13.46
C ARG A 213 11.26 -8.76 -13.93
N GLN A 214 11.38 -8.20 -15.14
CA GLN A 214 12.64 -7.66 -15.66
C GLN A 214 13.00 -6.35 -14.97
N ALA A 215 12.03 -5.49 -14.66
CA ALA A 215 12.28 -4.27 -13.90
C ALA A 215 12.74 -4.62 -12.48
N VAL A 216 12.05 -5.52 -11.79
CA VAL A 216 12.46 -6.08 -10.49
C VAL A 216 13.77 -6.84 -10.62
N ALA A 217 13.98 -7.63 -11.67
CA ALA A 217 15.24 -8.32 -11.91
C ALA A 217 16.36 -7.39 -12.36
N ARG A 218 16.07 -6.17 -12.79
CA ARG A 218 17.06 -5.10 -13.00
C ARG A 218 17.28 -4.33 -11.71
N MET A 219 16.23 -4.19 -10.90
CA MET A 219 16.22 -3.70 -9.52
C MET A 219 16.55 -4.80 -8.50
N ARG A 220 17.29 -5.85 -8.93
CA ARG A 220 17.29 -7.30 -8.59
C ARG A 220 17.16 -7.76 -7.12
N PHE A 221 16.90 -6.91 -6.13
CA PHE A 221 17.34 -7.17 -4.77
C PHE A 221 16.47 -6.68 -3.60
N VAL A 222 15.54 -5.75 -3.81
CA VAL A 222 14.90 -5.04 -2.68
C VAL A 222 13.50 -5.57 -2.33
N ILE A 223 12.82 -6.21 -3.29
CA ILE A 223 11.34 -6.22 -3.27
C ILE A 223 10.72 -7.59 -2.99
N THR A 224 11.41 -8.70 -3.18
CA THR A 224 10.75 -10.03 -3.18
C THR A 224 10.65 -10.75 -1.84
N ALA A 225 11.51 -10.47 -0.85
CA ALA A 225 11.46 -11.15 0.46
C ALA A 225 10.74 -10.34 1.55
N LEU A 226 10.82 -9.01 1.48
CA LEU A 226 10.43 -8.12 2.58
C LEU A 226 8.92 -7.90 2.75
N PRO A 227 8.13 -7.70 1.67
CA PRO A 227 6.68 -7.48 1.82
C PRO A 227 5.94 -8.74 2.27
N ILE A 228 6.43 -9.93 1.90
CA ILE A 228 5.80 -11.21 2.24
C ILE A 228 6.00 -11.52 3.73
N LEU A 229 7.20 -11.31 4.28
CA LEU A 229 7.46 -11.49 5.71
C LEU A 229 6.76 -10.42 6.58
N CYS A 230 6.66 -9.17 6.10
CA CYS A 230 5.93 -8.11 6.81
C CYS A 230 4.39 -8.30 6.80
N ALA A 231 3.84 -8.99 5.80
CA ALA A 231 2.39 -9.22 5.68
C ALA A 231 1.88 -10.40 6.52
N ILE A 232 2.73 -11.40 6.81
CA ILE A 232 2.33 -12.65 7.48
C ILE A 232 2.35 -12.52 9.01
N TRP A 233 3.24 -11.72 9.59
CA TRP A 233 3.46 -11.72 11.04
C TRP A 233 2.49 -10.91 11.94
N PRO A 234 1.81 -9.83 11.47
CA PRO A 234 0.78 -9.16 12.27
C PRO A 234 -0.39 -10.09 12.65
N GLN A 235 -0.50 -11.24 11.98
CA GLN A 235 -1.55 -12.25 12.16
C GLN A 235 -1.40 -13.08 13.45
N VAL A 236 -0.22 -13.08 14.09
CA VAL A 236 0.08 -13.95 15.23
C VAL A 236 -0.10 -13.25 16.60
N VAL A 237 -0.09 -11.91 16.65
CA VAL A 237 -0.07 -11.15 17.92
C VAL A 237 -1.36 -10.33 18.07
N GLY A 238 -2.42 -10.99 18.54
CA GLY A 238 -3.80 -10.49 18.56
C GLY A 238 -4.02 -9.15 19.27
N GLY A 239 -4.88 -8.31 18.69
CA GLY A 239 -5.49 -7.12 19.30
C GLY A 239 -5.48 -5.86 18.42
N ILE A 240 -6.60 -5.14 18.35
CA ILE A 240 -6.77 -3.89 17.55
C ILE A 240 -5.86 -2.74 18.03
N GLN A 241 -5.33 -2.75 19.25
CA GLN A 241 -4.26 -1.81 19.65
C GLN A 241 -2.91 -2.11 18.95
N ASN A 242 -2.75 -3.32 18.42
CA ASN A 242 -1.54 -3.83 17.82
C ASN A 242 -1.50 -3.67 16.29
N ALA A 243 -2.25 -2.79 15.62
CA ALA A 243 -2.03 -2.59 14.17
C ALA A 243 -1.19 -1.35 13.84
N LEU A 244 -1.07 -0.35 14.75
CA LEU A 244 -0.09 0.72 14.59
C LEU A 244 1.34 0.19 14.68
N PHE A 245 1.58 -0.76 15.59
CA PHE A 245 2.91 -1.30 15.84
C PHE A 245 3.48 -2.09 14.65
N PRO A 246 2.73 -3.02 14.01
CA PRO A 246 3.12 -3.65 12.76
C PRO A 246 3.26 -2.67 11.61
N HIS A 247 2.51 -1.57 11.60
CA HIS A 247 2.72 -0.51 10.62
C HIS A 247 4.06 0.21 10.84
N ILE A 248 4.37 0.61 12.07
CA ILE A 248 5.67 1.20 12.43
C ILE A 248 6.80 0.21 12.10
N MET A 249 6.64 -1.08 12.46
CA MET A 249 7.58 -2.15 12.14
C MET A 249 7.82 -2.25 10.63
N THR A 250 6.75 -2.38 9.85
CA THR A 250 6.83 -2.54 8.40
C THR A 250 7.48 -1.32 7.76
N ARG A 251 7.20 -0.12 8.28
CA ARG A 251 7.79 1.12 7.80
C ARG A 251 9.27 1.23 8.14
N MET A 252 9.66 0.97 9.38
CA MET A 252 11.07 1.00 9.77
C MET A 252 11.89 -0.09 9.09
N ASN A 253 11.31 -1.28 8.91
CA ASN A 253 11.92 -2.34 8.13
C ASN A 253 12.09 -1.92 6.65
N SER A 254 11.11 -1.22 6.09
CA SER A 254 11.22 -0.64 4.75
C SER A 254 12.30 0.46 4.69
N SER A 255 12.39 1.31 5.71
CA SER A 255 13.41 2.35 5.85
C SER A 255 14.81 1.74 5.95
N LEU A 256 14.99 0.65 6.70
CA LEU A 256 16.25 -0.10 6.76
C LEU A 256 16.67 -0.56 5.35
N GLY A 257 15.72 -1.03 4.54
CA GLY A 257 15.97 -1.36 3.15
C GLY A 257 16.44 -0.14 2.34
N GLN A 258 15.80 1.02 2.53
CA GLN A 258 16.23 2.26 1.88
C GLN A 258 17.65 2.67 2.29
N VAL A 259 18.01 2.56 3.58
CA VAL A 259 19.35 2.88 4.10
C VAL A 259 20.46 2.09 3.41
N PHE A 260 20.20 0.85 2.98
CA PHE A 260 21.20 0.06 2.23
C PHE A 260 21.18 0.33 0.72
N ILE A 261 20.03 0.68 0.15
CA ILE A 261 19.89 0.92 -1.30
C ILE A 261 20.72 2.11 -1.76
N PHE A 262 20.76 3.21 -1.02
CA PHE A 262 21.49 4.41 -1.43
C PHE A 262 23.01 4.22 -1.43
N PRO A 263 23.63 3.70 -0.36
CA PRO A 263 25.05 3.31 -0.37
C PRO A 263 25.35 2.32 -1.48
N TYR A 264 24.52 1.28 -1.66
CA TYR A 264 24.74 0.30 -2.72
C TYR A 264 24.70 0.94 -4.10
N ARG A 265 23.71 1.80 -4.39
CA ARG A 265 23.63 2.55 -5.66
C ARG A 265 24.87 3.40 -5.88
N TYR A 266 25.30 4.15 -4.87
CA TYR A 266 26.52 4.92 -4.94
C TYR A 266 27.74 4.04 -5.24
N LEU A 267 27.94 2.94 -4.51
CA LEU A 267 29.06 2.02 -4.73
C LEU A 267 29.02 1.39 -6.12
N THR A 268 27.86 0.96 -6.60
CA THR A 268 27.73 0.39 -7.96
C THR A 268 28.08 1.37 -9.07
N ILE A 269 27.82 2.66 -8.86
CA ILE A 269 28.05 3.71 -9.87
C ILE A 269 29.47 4.25 -9.77
N ALA A 270 29.92 4.57 -8.56
CA ALA A 270 31.23 5.17 -8.31
C ALA A 270 32.39 4.15 -8.38
N PHE A 271 32.12 2.89 -8.05
CA PHE A 271 33.14 1.83 -7.98
C PHE A 271 32.63 0.52 -8.62
N PRO A 272 32.32 0.52 -9.92
CA PRO A 272 31.74 -0.64 -10.60
C PRO A 272 32.66 -1.88 -10.54
N GLU A 273 33.98 -1.70 -10.67
CA GLU A 273 34.96 -2.80 -10.61
C GLU A 273 35.05 -3.46 -9.23
N ARG A 274 34.93 -2.67 -8.15
CA ARG A 274 34.92 -3.21 -6.80
C ARG A 274 33.58 -3.92 -6.53
N THR A 275 32.48 -3.33 -6.98
CA THR A 275 31.13 -3.86 -6.72
C THR A 275 30.83 -5.11 -7.55
N SER A 276 31.42 -5.28 -8.72
CA SER A 276 31.28 -6.48 -9.55
C SER A 276 31.95 -7.72 -8.94
N LYS A 277 33.02 -7.51 -8.14
CA LYS A 277 33.70 -8.57 -7.38
C LYS A 277 32.92 -9.05 -6.15
N ILE A 278 31.98 -8.25 -5.65
CA ILE A 278 31.15 -8.62 -4.51
C ILE A 278 30.13 -9.67 -4.96
N ASN A 279 30.19 -10.85 -4.36
CA ASN A 279 29.21 -11.89 -4.61
C ASN A 279 27.83 -11.44 -4.14
N ARG A 280 26.92 -11.29 -5.11
CA ARG A 280 25.55 -10.83 -4.86
C ARG A 280 24.85 -11.69 -3.81
N LYS A 281 25.04 -13.02 -3.80
CA LYS A 281 24.41 -13.92 -2.82
C LYS A 281 24.76 -13.54 -1.38
N TRP A 282 26.01 -13.12 -1.11
CA TRP A 282 26.43 -12.68 0.22
C TRP A 282 25.80 -11.35 0.63
N VAL A 283 25.68 -10.39 -0.29
CA VAL A 283 24.94 -9.13 -0.04
C VAL A 283 23.48 -9.43 0.30
N PHE A 284 22.87 -10.41 -0.38
CA PHE A 284 21.49 -10.81 -0.10
C PHE A 284 21.34 -11.41 1.28
N ALA A 285 22.18 -12.40 1.59
CA ALA A 285 22.17 -13.06 2.88
C ALA A 285 22.38 -12.05 4.00
N PHE A 286 23.32 -11.11 3.83
CA PHE A 286 23.55 -10.03 4.78
C PHE A 286 22.32 -9.13 4.98
N CYS A 287 21.69 -8.64 3.90
CA CYS A 287 20.49 -7.82 4.01
C CYS A 287 19.32 -8.59 4.64
N ALA A 288 19.10 -9.83 4.24
CA ALA A 288 18.04 -10.68 4.79
C ALA A 288 18.26 -10.93 6.28
N CYS A 289 19.48 -11.27 6.69
CA CYS A 289 19.84 -11.42 8.10
C CYS A 289 19.59 -10.13 8.88
N LEU A 290 19.97 -8.96 8.36
CA LEU A 290 19.72 -7.68 9.02
C LEU A 290 18.23 -7.39 9.19
N HIS A 291 17.41 -7.65 8.16
CA HIS A 291 15.95 -7.47 8.26
C HIS A 291 15.33 -8.43 9.28
N VAL A 292 15.76 -9.70 9.30
CA VAL A 292 15.29 -10.68 10.29
C VAL A 292 15.72 -10.27 11.70
N MET A 293 16.99 -9.90 11.90
CA MET A 293 17.50 -9.42 13.19
C MET A 293 16.75 -8.17 13.64
N TYR A 294 16.47 -7.23 12.72
CA TYR A 294 15.66 -6.04 13.01
C TYR A 294 14.25 -6.42 13.48
N ILE A 295 13.58 -7.32 12.77
CA ILE A 295 12.24 -7.80 13.14
C ILE A 295 12.27 -8.45 14.53
N ILE A 296 13.23 -9.34 14.80
CA ILE A 296 13.37 -10.01 16.11
C ILE A 296 13.64 -8.99 17.21
N ALA A 297 14.60 -8.08 17.01
CA ALA A 297 14.94 -7.04 17.98
C ALA A 297 13.75 -6.12 18.26
N PHE A 298 13.00 -5.76 17.22
CA PHE A 298 11.80 -4.95 17.34
C PHE A 298 10.68 -5.67 18.11
N PHE A 299 10.49 -6.97 17.91
CA PHE A 299 9.51 -7.74 18.70
C PHE A 299 9.94 -7.89 20.16
N ALA A 300 11.22 -8.16 20.41
CA ALA A 300 11.77 -8.17 21.77
C ALA A 300 11.58 -6.81 22.43
N ALA A 301 11.88 -5.72 21.73
CA ALA A 301 11.61 -4.35 22.16
C ALA A 301 10.13 -4.14 22.50
N TYR A 302 9.25 -4.53 21.57
CA TYR A 302 7.81 -4.36 21.70
C TYR A 302 7.26 -5.07 22.92
N ALA A 303 7.65 -6.33 23.14
CA ALA A 303 7.24 -7.10 24.29
C ALA A 303 7.62 -6.41 25.62
N ASN A 304 8.72 -5.63 25.63
CA ASN A 304 9.14 -4.84 26.78
C ASN A 304 8.49 -3.44 26.83
N VAL A 305 7.98 -2.91 25.73
CA VAL A 305 7.40 -1.55 25.64
C VAL A 305 5.88 -1.56 25.82
N ILE A 306 5.18 -2.67 25.58
CA ILE A 306 3.76 -2.78 25.92
C ILE A 306 3.64 -2.81 27.44
N GLY A 307 2.88 -1.86 28.00
CA GLY A 307 2.40 -1.93 29.38
C GLY A 307 0.89 -2.13 29.37
N PHE A 308 0.37 -2.96 30.27
CA PHE A 308 -1.06 -3.00 30.48
C PHE A 308 -1.47 -1.77 31.29
N TYR A 309 -2.61 -1.16 30.93
CA TYR A 309 -3.13 0.02 31.65
C TYR A 309 -3.26 -0.23 33.16
N ASP A 310 -3.57 -1.47 33.54
CA ASP A 310 -3.81 -1.84 34.94
C ASP A 310 -2.49 -1.94 35.74
N GLU A 311 -1.33 -1.91 35.07
CA GLU A 311 0.03 -1.95 35.67
C GLU A 311 0.64 -0.54 35.86
N TYR A 312 -0.08 0.52 35.49
CA TYR A 312 0.42 1.88 35.66
C TYR A 312 0.36 2.33 37.13
N PRO A 313 1.47 2.83 37.70
CA PRO A 313 1.53 3.30 39.07
C PRO A 313 0.92 4.71 39.16
N PHE A 314 -0.40 4.79 39.08
CA PHE A 314 -1.10 6.05 39.27
C PHE A 314 -1.02 6.45 40.75
N GLY A 315 -0.37 7.57 41.06
CA GLY A 315 -0.30 8.12 42.43
C GLY A 315 -1.64 8.71 42.95
N GLY A 316 -2.76 8.32 42.36
CA GLY A 316 -4.09 8.88 42.64
C GLY A 316 -5.17 8.19 41.81
N LYS A 317 -6.35 8.83 41.68
CA LYS A 317 -7.42 8.30 40.82
C LYS A 317 -6.89 8.22 39.39
N PRO A 318 -6.81 7.02 38.78
CA PRO A 318 -6.23 6.86 37.46
C PRO A 318 -6.95 7.78 36.46
N PRO A 319 -6.21 8.48 35.56
CA PRO A 319 -6.83 9.23 34.48
C PRO A 319 -7.78 8.31 33.71
N LYS A 320 -8.77 8.84 33.00
CA LYS A 320 -9.65 7.95 32.24
C LYS A 320 -8.77 7.14 31.30
N LYS A 321 -8.99 5.81 31.22
CA LYS A 321 -8.34 4.88 30.25
C LYS A 321 -8.31 5.44 28.82
N LYS A 322 -9.22 6.38 28.56
CA LYS A 322 -9.40 7.18 27.36
C LYS A 322 -8.22 8.06 26.93
N GLU A 323 -7.44 8.55 27.89
CA GLU A 323 -6.47 9.64 27.70
C GLU A 323 -5.02 9.17 27.67
N ILE A 324 -4.78 7.87 27.89
CA ILE A 324 -3.43 7.33 28.06
C ILE A 324 -3.11 6.36 26.93
N MET A 325 -2.02 6.63 26.23
CA MET A 325 -1.40 5.67 25.32
C MET A 325 -0.69 4.62 26.18
N CYS A 326 -1.14 3.36 26.13
CA CYS A 326 -0.56 2.28 26.93
C CYS A 326 0.87 1.95 26.45
N SER A 327 1.85 2.61 27.05
CA SER A 327 3.28 2.28 26.99
C SER A 327 3.71 1.57 28.28
N ASN A 328 4.91 1.02 28.39
CA ASN A 328 5.43 0.55 29.67
C ASN A 328 5.50 1.75 30.65
N SER A 329 5.06 1.55 31.89
CA SER A 329 5.10 2.59 32.93
C SER A 329 6.53 3.01 33.29
N ASN A 330 7.53 2.19 32.93
CA ASN A 330 8.94 2.54 32.99
C ASN A 330 9.28 3.64 31.96
N VAL A 331 9.28 4.88 32.46
CA VAL A 331 9.62 6.10 31.71
C VAL A 331 10.97 5.98 31.02
N TRP A 332 11.99 5.44 31.71
CA TRP A 332 13.34 5.32 31.15
C TRP A 332 13.37 4.40 29.93
N LEU A 333 12.68 3.26 30.01
CA LEU A 333 12.61 2.32 28.90
C LEU A 333 11.89 2.94 27.69
N ARG A 334 10.73 3.55 27.92
CA ARG A 334 9.96 4.24 26.87
C ARG A 334 10.78 5.33 26.19
N ASP A 335 11.41 6.20 26.98
CA ASP A 335 12.17 7.33 26.47
C ASP A 335 13.43 6.84 25.73
N THR A 336 14.09 5.79 26.23
CA THR A 336 15.20 5.11 25.54
C THR A 336 14.78 4.60 24.15
N TRP A 337 13.62 3.95 24.04
CA TRP A 337 13.11 3.49 22.75
C TRP A 337 12.73 4.63 21.82
N ASN A 338 12.10 5.68 22.33
CA ASN A 338 11.81 6.87 21.54
C ASN A 338 13.11 7.52 21.03
N ILE A 339 14.15 7.61 21.87
CA ILE A 339 15.48 8.12 21.49
C ILE A 339 16.09 7.23 20.41
N PHE A 340 16.06 5.91 20.58
CA PHE A 340 16.56 4.96 19.60
C PHE A 340 15.86 5.12 18.24
N PHE A 341 14.53 5.16 18.21
CA PHE A 341 13.75 5.32 16.97
C PHE A 341 13.96 6.68 16.30
N THR A 342 14.10 7.73 17.11
CA THR A 342 14.43 9.08 16.64
C THR A 342 15.82 9.11 16.02
N ALA A 343 16.82 8.59 16.72
CA ALA A 343 18.19 8.48 16.25
C ALA A 343 18.29 7.62 14.98
N PHE A 344 17.58 6.49 14.93
CA PHE A 344 17.49 5.65 13.74
C PHE A 344 16.90 6.39 12.55
N THR A 345 15.84 7.17 12.76
CA THR A 345 15.17 7.96 11.72
C THR A 345 16.09 9.05 11.17
N PHE A 346 16.74 9.82 12.05
CA PHE A 346 17.70 10.84 11.63
C PHE A 346 18.92 10.24 10.94
N THR A 347 19.45 9.12 11.46
CA THR A 347 20.57 8.42 10.83
C THR A 347 20.17 7.89 9.45
N SER A 348 18.98 7.31 9.33
CA SER A 348 18.45 6.82 8.06
C SER A 348 18.30 7.93 7.03
N ALA A 349 17.71 9.06 7.44
CA ALA A 349 17.59 10.24 6.60
C ALA A 349 18.97 10.78 6.19
N GLY A 350 19.91 10.87 7.14
CA GLY A 350 21.29 11.31 6.90
C GLY A 350 22.02 10.42 5.90
N VAL A 351 21.91 9.10 6.01
CA VAL A 351 22.50 8.15 5.04
C VAL A 351 21.86 8.32 3.67
N ILE A 352 20.53 8.36 3.59
CA ILE A 352 19.79 8.51 2.32
C ILE A 352 20.18 9.82 1.62
N VAL A 353 20.14 10.94 2.34
CA VAL A 353 20.49 12.27 1.81
C VAL A 353 21.98 12.34 1.48
N GLY A 354 22.85 11.92 2.39
CA GLY A 354 24.30 11.94 2.23
C GLY A 354 24.76 11.17 1.00
N PHE A 355 24.31 9.91 0.82
CA PHE A 355 24.66 9.13 -0.37
C PHE A 355 23.98 9.64 -1.65
N SER A 356 22.81 10.28 -1.54
CA SER A 356 22.21 10.98 -2.69
C SER A 356 23.07 12.16 -3.12
N LEU A 357 23.57 12.97 -2.17
CA LEU A 357 24.48 14.10 -2.45
C LEU A 357 25.84 13.63 -2.98
N LEU A 358 26.42 12.56 -2.41
CA LEU A 358 27.65 11.95 -2.92
C LEU A 358 27.47 11.46 -4.36
N LEU A 359 26.31 10.88 -4.68
CA LEU A 359 26.00 10.45 -6.04
C LEU A 359 25.89 11.65 -7.00
N VAL A 360 25.24 12.74 -6.58
CA VAL A 360 25.18 14.00 -7.34
C VAL A 360 26.59 14.54 -7.57
N HIS A 361 27.40 14.64 -6.53
CA HIS A 361 28.78 15.13 -6.59
C HIS A 361 29.64 14.27 -7.52
N HIS A 362 29.54 12.95 -7.41
CA HIS A 362 30.25 12.02 -8.29
C HIS A 362 29.87 12.22 -9.76
N PHE A 363 28.58 12.37 -10.07
CA PHE A 363 28.15 12.66 -11.43
C PHE A 363 28.65 14.01 -11.94
N HIS A 364 28.74 15.03 -11.08
CA HIS A 364 29.35 16.31 -11.44
C HIS A 364 30.84 16.18 -11.77
N LYS A 365 31.58 15.37 -11.01
CA LYS A 365 33.00 15.12 -11.27
C LYS A 365 33.21 14.35 -12.57
N MET A 366 32.37 13.37 -12.86
CA MET A 366 32.50 12.53 -14.06
C MET A 366 31.98 13.17 -15.36
N VAL A 367 31.53 14.44 -15.32
CA VAL A 367 30.97 15.14 -16.50
C VAL A 367 31.90 15.09 -17.72
N HIS A 368 33.21 15.19 -17.50
CA HIS A 368 34.22 15.26 -18.56
C HIS A 368 34.60 13.89 -19.16
N LEU A 369 34.31 12.78 -18.47
CA LEU A 369 34.69 11.43 -18.92
C LEU A 369 33.59 10.74 -19.75
N TYR A 370 32.36 11.26 -19.71
CA TYR A 370 31.23 10.68 -20.42
C TYR A 370 30.92 11.44 -21.69
N ASN A 371 30.55 10.71 -22.74
CA ASN A 371 29.95 11.33 -23.91
C ASN A 371 28.65 12.06 -23.52
N GLU A 372 28.29 13.09 -24.29
CA GLU A 372 27.17 13.99 -23.98
C GLU A 372 25.83 13.23 -23.84
N GLN A 373 25.62 12.19 -24.64
CA GLN A 373 24.41 11.36 -24.60
C GLN A 373 24.29 10.58 -23.28
N THR A 374 25.39 9.96 -22.84
CA THR A 374 25.48 9.21 -21.58
C THR A 374 25.32 10.16 -20.41
N LEU A 375 25.92 11.35 -20.47
CA LEU A 375 25.79 12.38 -19.47
C LEU A 375 24.33 12.85 -19.32
N LYS A 376 23.65 13.09 -20.44
CA LYS A 376 22.23 13.48 -20.48
C LYS A 376 21.34 12.39 -19.87
N MET A 377 21.62 11.12 -20.16
CA MET A 377 20.92 9.99 -19.55
C MET A 377 21.12 9.96 -18.03
N HIS A 378 22.37 10.09 -17.57
CA HIS A 378 22.70 10.06 -16.14
C HIS A 378 22.11 11.25 -15.37
N ARG A 379 22.19 12.48 -15.90
CA ARG A 379 21.53 13.66 -15.28
C ARG A 379 20.03 13.46 -15.14
N LYS A 380 19.39 12.86 -16.15
CA LYS A 380 17.95 12.55 -16.12
C LYS A 380 17.63 11.47 -15.09
N PHE A 381 18.43 10.41 -15.02
CA PHE A 381 18.30 9.36 -14.02
C PHE A 381 18.48 9.89 -12.60
N LEU A 382 19.49 10.73 -12.37
CA LEU A 382 19.76 11.37 -11.09
C LEU A 382 18.60 12.24 -10.62
N ARG A 383 18.02 13.06 -11.51
CA ARG A 383 16.82 13.85 -11.19
C ARG A 383 15.65 12.96 -10.76
N TYR A 384 15.41 11.85 -11.46
CA TYR A 384 14.36 10.89 -11.07
C TYR A 384 14.65 10.24 -9.73
N LEU A 385 15.91 9.90 -9.48
CA LEU A 385 16.33 9.34 -8.20
C LEU A 385 16.06 10.33 -7.05
N ILE A 386 16.46 11.59 -7.20
CA ILE A 386 16.22 12.64 -6.20
C ILE A 386 14.72 12.78 -5.92
N VAL A 387 13.90 12.89 -6.97
CA VAL A 387 12.44 13.05 -6.83
C VAL A 387 11.81 11.85 -6.11
N ILE A 388 12.22 10.63 -6.45
CA ILE A 388 11.70 9.40 -5.82
C ILE A 388 12.18 9.25 -4.38
N THR A 389 13.34 9.82 -4.04
CA THR A 389 13.88 9.84 -2.68
C THR A 389 13.19 10.90 -1.82
N ALA A 390 12.83 12.03 -2.42
CA ALA A 390 12.17 13.13 -1.73
C ALA A 390 10.81 12.72 -1.15
N VAL A 391 10.06 11.84 -1.84
CA VAL A 391 8.74 11.38 -1.38
C VAL A 391 8.78 10.65 -0.03
N PRO A 392 9.52 9.52 0.14
CA PRO A 392 9.59 8.82 1.41
C PRO A 392 10.28 9.64 2.50
N VAL A 393 11.15 10.58 2.14
CA VAL A 393 11.73 11.53 3.11
C VAL A 393 10.65 12.51 3.60
N ALA A 394 9.91 13.14 2.71
CA ALA A 394 8.93 14.17 3.05
C ALA A 394 7.62 13.62 3.62
N CYS A 395 7.17 12.43 3.17
CA CYS A 395 5.90 11.83 3.56
C CYS A 395 6.07 10.70 4.58
N GLY A 396 7.29 10.17 4.77
CA GLY A 396 7.59 9.10 5.73
C GLY A 396 8.51 9.56 6.87
N LEU A 397 9.80 9.78 6.57
CA LEU A 397 10.83 10.06 7.58
C LEU A 397 10.59 11.38 8.34
N LEU A 398 10.23 12.46 7.64
CA LEU A 398 10.01 13.77 8.26
C LEU A 398 8.76 13.78 9.19
N PRO A 399 7.58 13.31 8.77
CA PRO A 399 6.43 13.17 9.66
C PRO A 399 6.73 12.29 10.88
N HIS A 400 7.51 11.22 10.70
CA HIS A 400 7.92 10.35 11.79
C HIS A 400 8.86 11.07 12.77
N ALA A 401 9.86 11.82 12.28
CA ALA A 401 10.75 12.62 13.12
C ALA A 401 9.97 13.70 13.90
N ILE A 402 9.04 14.40 13.25
CA ILE A 402 8.16 15.38 13.91
C ILE A 402 7.33 14.71 15.01
N SER A 403 6.75 13.55 14.72
CA SER A 403 5.98 12.79 15.73
C SER A 403 6.86 12.37 16.90
N ALA A 404 8.07 11.89 16.65
CA ALA A 404 8.97 11.43 17.70
C ALA A 404 9.44 12.59 18.60
N LEU A 405 9.83 13.72 18.01
CA LEU A 405 10.20 14.92 18.75
C LEU A 405 9.03 15.48 19.56
N ASN A 406 7.82 15.52 19.01
CA ASN A 406 6.66 16.00 19.75
C ASN A 406 6.28 15.06 20.90
N ASN A 407 6.42 13.74 20.73
CA ASN A 407 6.23 12.80 21.83
C ASN A 407 7.24 13.03 22.98
N MET A 408 8.46 13.49 22.68
CA MET A 408 9.47 13.79 23.70
C MET A 408 9.25 15.14 24.39
N PHE A 409 9.00 16.20 23.62
CA PHE A 409 9.06 17.58 24.11
C PHE A 409 7.69 18.21 24.34
N PHE A 410 6.64 17.74 23.67
CA PHE A 410 5.30 18.35 23.66
C PHE A 410 4.19 17.30 23.82
N PRO A 411 4.16 16.54 24.94
CA PRO A 411 3.21 15.45 25.13
C PRO A 411 1.74 15.90 25.07
N ARG A 412 1.46 17.19 25.29
CA ARG A 412 0.12 17.77 25.20
C ARG A 412 -0.51 17.70 23.80
N TYR A 413 0.29 17.75 22.74
CA TYR A 413 -0.16 17.70 21.34
C TYR A 413 0.24 16.41 20.62
N ALA A 414 0.82 15.47 21.37
CA ALA A 414 1.37 14.23 20.84
C ALA A 414 0.32 13.43 20.05
N LEU A 415 -0.91 13.36 20.54
CA LEU A 415 -1.97 12.56 19.93
C LEU A 415 -2.35 13.10 18.55
N GLU A 416 -2.65 14.39 18.44
CA GLU A 416 -3.05 15.07 17.21
C GLU A 416 -1.95 14.98 16.15
N ILE A 417 -0.71 15.19 16.57
CA ILE A 417 0.47 15.12 15.70
C ILE A 417 0.72 13.68 15.24
N VAL A 418 0.62 12.70 16.14
CA VAL A 418 0.74 11.28 15.79
C VAL A 418 -0.32 10.88 14.76
N ILE A 419 -1.57 11.33 14.90
CA ILE A 419 -2.64 11.06 13.94
C ILE A 419 -2.31 11.65 12.57
N GLY A 420 -1.91 12.93 12.53
CA GLY A 420 -1.49 13.58 11.28
C GLY A 420 -0.33 12.85 10.61
N THR A 421 0.67 12.44 11.38
CA THR A 421 1.81 11.65 10.90
C THR A 421 1.38 10.28 10.37
N ILE A 422 0.48 9.59 11.06
CA ILE A 422 -0.06 8.30 10.60
C ILE A 422 -0.74 8.46 9.23
N VAL A 423 -1.57 9.49 9.05
CA VAL A 423 -2.22 9.77 7.77
C VAL A 423 -1.19 10.01 6.66
N MET A 424 -0.16 10.83 6.94
CA MET A 424 0.94 11.08 5.99
C MET A 424 1.69 9.80 5.61
N ILE A 425 1.93 8.92 6.60
CA ILE A 425 2.56 7.62 6.38
C ILE A 425 1.67 6.70 5.55
N TYR A 426 0.35 6.75 5.69
CA TYR A 426 -0.55 5.93 4.86
C TYR A 426 -0.56 6.36 3.39
N ILE A 427 -0.49 7.67 3.11
CA ILE A 427 -0.50 8.18 1.74
C ILE A 427 0.85 8.05 1.01
N ASP A 428 1.96 7.92 1.75
CA ASP A 428 3.32 7.86 1.22
C ASP A 428 3.48 6.82 0.09
N SER A 429 3.00 5.58 0.29
CA SER A 429 3.16 4.52 -0.71
C SER A 429 2.42 4.82 -2.02
N THR A 430 1.24 5.43 -1.92
CA THR A 430 0.46 5.84 -3.09
C THR A 430 1.13 7.01 -3.81
N LEU A 431 1.61 8.01 -3.07
CA LEU A 431 2.37 9.14 -3.65
C LEU A 431 3.65 8.66 -4.32
N PHE A 432 4.39 7.75 -3.69
CA PHE A 432 5.59 7.14 -4.24
C PHE A 432 5.31 6.42 -5.56
N PHE A 433 4.21 5.67 -5.64
CA PHE A 433 3.80 4.98 -6.85
C PHE A 433 3.48 5.95 -7.99
N VAL A 434 2.69 6.98 -7.69
CA VAL A 434 2.34 8.05 -8.66
C VAL A 434 3.62 8.71 -9.18
N VAL A 435 4.52 9.10 -8.29
CA VAL A 435 5.79 9.72 -8.65
C VAL A 435 6.67 8.78 -9.48
N CYS A 436 6.73 7.50 -9.17
CA CYS A 436 7.48 6.52 -9.97
C CYS A 436 6.93 6.43 -11.41
N ILE A 437 5.61 6.40 -11.57
CA ILE A 437 4.97 6.41 -12.91
C ILE A 437 5.39 7.65 -13.68
N PHE A 438 5.31 8.83 -13.06
CA PHE A 438 5.65 10.08 -13.73
C PHE A 438 7.15 10.25 -13.97
N ALA A 439 8.01 9.74 -13.08
CA ALA A 439 9.46 9.88 -13.17
C ALA A 439 10.07 8.95 -14.22
N PHE A 440 9.74 7.66 -14.25
CA PHE A 440 10.45 6.73 -15.12
C PHE A 440 9.82 6.58 -16.51
N ALA A 441 10.62 6.83 -17.55
CA ALA A 441 10.20 6.65 -18.93
C ALA A 441 9.69 5.23 -19.23
N PRO A 442 10.31 4.13 -18.73
CA PRO A 442 9.74 2.80 -18.90
C PRO A 442 8.35 2.62 -18.29
N TYR A 443 8.06 3.22 -17.13
CA TYR A 443 6.72 3.19 -16.56
C TYR A 443 5.76 4.08 -17.33
N ARG A 444 6.17 5.29 -17.72
CA ARG A 444 5.36 6.11 -18.63
C ARG A 444 5.13 5.44 -19.97
N GLN A 445 6.09 4.70 -20.50
CA GLN A 445 5.98 3.95 -21.73
C GLN A 445 5.14 2.70 -21.53
N ALA A 446 5.22 2.03 -20.38
CA ALA A 446 4.33 0.92 -20.05
C ALA A 446 2.90 1.44 -19.91
N VAL A 447 2.68 2.55 -19.21
CA VAL A 447 1.40 3.26 -19.14
C VAL A 447 0.99 3.75 -20.52
N ALA A 448 1.90 4.30 -21.32
CA ALA A 448 1.63 4.78 -22.67
C ALA A 448 1.35 3.63 -23.63
N ARG A 449 1.94 2.45 -23.44
CA ARG A 449 1.71 1.22 -24.20
C ARG A 449 0.46 0.52 -23.73
N MET A 450 0.14 0.52 -22.44
CA MET A 450 -1.18 0.14 -21.94
C MET A 450 -2.22 1.08 -22.53
N ARG A 451 -1.87 2.37 -22.64
CA ARG A 451 -2.63 3.43 -23.31
C ARG A 451 -2.49 3.42 -24.84
N CYS A 452 -1.60 2.66 -25.47
CA CYS A 452 -1.56 2.55 -26.93
C CYS A 452 -2.21 1.24 -27.32
N ALA A 453 -2.01 0.16 -26.59
CA ALA A 453 -2.81 -1.06 -26.67
C ALA A 453 -4.29 -0.78 -26.38
N ALA A 454 -4.60 0.12 -25.45
CA ALA A 454 -5.99 0.49 -25.18
C ALA A 454 -6.62 1.44 -26.23
N PHE A 455 -5.81 2.10 -27.08
CA PHE A 455 -6.28 3.17 -27.97
C PHE A 455 -5.83 3.04 -29.44
N ALA A 456 -4.93 2.13 -29.77
CA ALA A 456 -4.66 1.74 -31.14
C ALA A 456 -5.94 1.07 -31.61
N LYS A 457 -6.64 1.70 -32.55
CA LYS A 457 -7.68 1.03 -33.33
C LYS A 457 -7.13 -0.33 -33.75
N SER A 458 -7.94 -1.38 -33.68
CA SER A 458 -7.64 -2.67 -34.28
C SER A 458 -7.61 -2.54 -35.80
N ASN A 459 -6.71 -1.73 -36.33
CA ASN A 459 -6.21 -1.98 -37.66
C ASN A 459 -5.45 -3.30 -37.50
N VAL A 460 -6.06 -4.35 -38.02
CA VAL A 460 -5.48 -5.68 -38.20
C VAL A 460 -3.98 -5.51 -38.40
N ILE A 461 -3.19 -5.96 -37.42
CA ILE A 461 -1.74 -5.97 -37.55
C ILE A 461 -1.47 -7.03 -38.62
N SER A 462 -1.37 -6.60 -39.87
CA SER A 462 -0.76 -7.38 -40.93
C SER A 462 0.69 -7.60 -40.50
N VAL A 463 0.97 -8.79 -39.98
CA VAL A 463 2.32 -9.23 -39.66
C VAL A 463 3.12 -9.12 -40.96
N PRO A 464 4.19 -8.31 -41.04
CA PRO A 464 5.02 -8.29 -42.21
C PRO A 464 5.57 -9.70 -42.41
N SER A 465 5.27 -10.30 -43.56
CA SER A 465 5.82 -11.58 -43.98
C SER A 465 7.34 -11.44 -44.01
N ILE A 466 8.01 -12.04 -43.04
CA ILE A 466 9.45 -12.25 -43.11
C ILE A 466 9.65 -13.27 -44.24
N SER A 467 10.00 -12.78 -45.43
CA SER A 467 10.49 -13.62 -46.50
C SER A 467 11.83 -14.20 -46.06
N VAL A 468 11.82 -15.46 -45.64
CA VAL A 468 13.03 -16.26 -45.51
C VAL A 468 13.47 -16.59 -46.93
N SER A 469 14.47 -15.86 -47.44
CA SER A 469 15.28 -16.33 -48.55
C SER A 469 16.18 -17.44 -48.02
N LEU A 470 15.99 -18.64 -48.60
CA LEU A 470 16.76 -19.86 -48.36
C LEU A 470 18.28 -19.65 -48.40
#